data_AF-R1GKU2-F1
#
_entry.id   AF-R1GKU2-F1
#
_cell.length_a   1.000
_cell.length_b   1.000
_cell.length_c   1.000
_cell.angle_alpha   90.00
_cell.angle_beta   90.00
_cell.angle_gamma   90.00
#
_symmetry.space_group_name_H-M   'P 1'
#
loop_
_entity.id
_entity.type
_entity.pdbx_description
1 polymer ?
#
loop_
_entity_poly.entity_id
_entity_poly.type
_entity_poly.pdbx_seq_one_letter_code
_entity_poly.pdbx_strand_id
1 'polypeptide(L)'
;MPAGNCAEEYSSSGCRAQATTPKNYGDAFNANGGGIYAMQWTSSFIKLWFFPRDEVDQKIQDVIGMDPDSVDVSAFGLPETTFAGGRGCDVDEHFKEHRIIFDTTFCGDWGGNSWPSRCPSVAGKKRKESCEIYVGAHPEKYKETYWEINSIMVFKEGT
;
A
#
# COMPACT_ATOMS: atom_id res chain seq x y z
N MET A 1 -18.55 -12.59 5.02
CA MET A 1 -18.82 -11.47 4.09
C MET A 1 -18.45 -11.93 2.69
N PRO A 2 -19.20 -11.56 1.63
CA PRO A 2 -18.74 -11.83 0.28
C PRO A 2 -17.41 -11.10 0.07
N ALA A 3 -16.41 -11.82 -0.44
CA ALA A 3 -15.14 -11.24 -0.83
C ALA A 3 -15.38 -10.08 -1.82
N GLY A 4 -14.70 -8.95 -1.63
CA GLY A 4 -14.75 -7.81 -2.56
C GLY A 4 -15.75 -6.69 -2.22
N ASN A 5 -16.43 -6.70 -1.07
CA ASN A 5 -17.23 -5.55 -0.65
C ASN A 5 -16.35 -4.50 0.06
N CYS A 6 -16.35 -3.26 -0.45
CA CYS A 6 -15.56 -2.14 0.06
C CYS A 6 -16.28 -1.26 1.07
N ALA A 7 -17.60 -1.39 1.23
CA ALA A 7 -18.39 -0.44 2.01
C ALA A 7 -18.22 -0.62 3.53
N GLU A 8 -18.03 0.50 4.22
CA GLU A 8 -17.77 0.55 5.67
C GLU A 8 -18.95 0.06 6.51
N GLU A 9 -20.18 0.18 5.99
CA GLU A 9 -21.41 -0.27 6.66
C GLU A 9 -21.39 -1.78 6.99
N TYR A 10 -20.65 -2.57 6.21
CA TYR A 10 -20.50 -4.00 6.45
C TYR A 10 -19.24 -4.34 7.26
N SER A 11 -18.17 -3.55 7.14
CA SER A 11 -16.93 -3.78 7.87
C SER A 11 -15.98 -2.59 7.86
N SER A 12 -15.32 -2.35 9.00
CA SER A 12 -14.10 -1.54 9.07
C SER A 12 -12.89 -2.17 8.36
N SER A 13 -13.03 -3.39 7.83
CA SER A 13 -11.95 -4.10 7.14
C SER A 13 -11.77 -3.68 5.68
N GLY A 14 -12.79 -3.05 5.08
CA GLY A 14 -12.84 -2.72 3.66
C GLY A 14 -12.71 -3.92 2.73
N CYS A 15 -12.48 -3.64 1.44
CA CYS A 15 -12.11 -4.64 0.45
C CYS A 15 -10.59 -4.78 0.39
N ARG A 16 -10.08 -5.97 0.68
CA ARG A 16 -8.65 -6.24 0.78
C ARG A 16 -8.16 -7.00 -0.44
N ALA A 17 -7.00 -6.61 -0.93
CA ALA A 17 -6.22 -7.39 -1.88
C ALA A 17 -4.88 -7.76 -1.24
N GLN A 18 -4.43 -8.98 -1.49
CA GLN A 18 -3.12 -9.43 -1.06
C GLN A 18 -2.21 -9.47 -2.30
N ALA A 19 -1.21 -8.61 -2.31
CA ALA A 19 -0.22 -8.59 -3.37
C ALA A 19 0.53 -9.94 -3.41
N THR A 20 0.76 -10.44 -4.62
CA THR A 20 1.38 -11.75 -4.86
C THR A 20 2.82 -11.63 -5.36
N THR A 21 3.17 -10.49 -5.93
CA THR A 21 4.57 -10.21 -6.31
C THR A 21 5.46 -10.19 -5.05
N PRO A 22 6.55 -10.96 -5.03
CA PRO A 22 7.49 -10.99 -3.91
C PRO A 22 8.11 -9.62 -3.62
N LYS A 23 8.70 -9.45 -2.43
CA LYS A 23 9.48 -8.25 -2.06
C LYS A 23 8.67 -6.94 -2.09
N ASN A 24 7.36 -7.04 -1.91
CA ASN A 24 6.44 -5.90 -1.94
C ASN A 24 6.34 -5.13 -0.61
N TYR A 25 6.91 -5.60 0.49
CA TYR A 25 6.78 -4.92 1.78
C TYR A 25 7.92 -5.24 2.75
N GLY A 26 8.22 -4.28 3.63
CA GLY A 26 9.11 -4.44 4.78
C GLY A 26 10.53 -4.85 4.41
N ASP A 27 11.13 -5.73 5.23
CA ASP A 27 12.54 -6.12 5.11
C ASP A 27 12.91 -6.66 3.72
N ALA A 28 12.03 -7.43 3.09
CA ALA A 28 12.27 -7.99 1.76
C ALA A 28 12.25 -6.92 0.66
N PHE A 29 11.42 -5.89 0.80
CA PHE A 29 11.40 -4.71 -0.08
C PHE A 29 12.69 -3.91 0.09
N ASN A 30 13.09 -3.63 1.33
CA ASN A 30 14.31 -2.88 1.64
C ASN A 30 15.57 -3.60 1.14
N ALA A 31 15.68 -4.92 1.37
CA ALA A 31 16.79 -5.74 0.90
C ALA A 31 16.93 -5.77 -0.63
N ASN A 32 15.85 -5.47 -1.36
CA ASN A 32 15.84 -5.37 -2.82
C ASN A 32 16.19 -3.96 -3.34
N GLY A 33 16.39 -2.97 -2.47
CA GLY A 33 16.50 -1.56 -2.89
C GLY A 33 15.15 -0.95 -3.28
N GLY A 34 14.07 -1.48 -2.72
CA GLY A 34 12.70 -1.04 -2.90
C GLY A 34 12.08 -1.42 -4.24
N GLY A 35 11.34 -0.49 -4.81
CA GLY A 35 10.63 -0.66 -6.07
C GLY A 35 9.77 0.56 -6.38
N ILE A 36 8.83 0.39 -7.30
CA ILE A 36 7.88 1.45 -7.71
C ILE A 36 6.47 0.95 -7.43
N TYR A 37 5.69 1.77 -6.72
CA TYR A 37 4.25 1.61 -6.61
C TYR A 37 3.57 2.58 -7.57
N ALA A 38 2.64 2.07 -8.38
CA ALA A 38 1.85 2.87 -9.30
C ALA A 38 0.36 2.67 -9.04
N MET A 39 -0.41 3.75 -9.19
CA MET A 39 -1.85 3.74 -9.09
C MET A 39 -2.45 4.41 -10.33
N GLN A 40 -3.37 3.73 -11.00
CA GLN A 40 -4.24 4.33 -12.01
C GLN A 40 -5.63 4.43 -11.42
N TRP A 41 -6.20 5.62 -11.43
CA TRP A 41 -7.54 5.89 -10.92
C TRP A 41 -8.36 6.58 -12.01
N THR A 42 -9.50 5.98 -12.33
CA THR A 42 -10.50 6.47 -13.28
C THR A 42 -11.90 6.39 -12.66
N SER A 43 -12.91 6.94 -13.33
CA SER A 43 -14.32 6.78 -12.94
C SER A 43 -14.82 5.33 -12.92
N SER A 44 -14.07 4.40 -13.53
CA SER A 44 -14.45 2.98 -13.60
C SER A 44 -13.69 2.09 -12.62
N PHE A 45 -12.50 2.47 -12.17
CA PHE A 45 -11.66 1.62 -11.34
C PHE A 45 -10.52 2.36 -10.64
N ILE A 46 -9.96 1.72 -9.62
CA ILE A 46 -8.62 1.97 -9.09
C ILE A 46 -7.79 0.71 -9.28
N LYS A 47 -6.65 0.83 -9.97
CA LYS A 47 -5.68 -0.26 -10.18
C LYS A 47 -4.37 0.07 -9.49
N LEU A 48 -3.73 -0.95 -8.94
CA LEU A 48 -2.43 -0.84 -8.28
C LEU A 48 -1.43 -1.81 -8.91
N TRP A 49 -0.21 -1.34 -9.09
CA TRP A 49 0.94 -2.14 -9.51
C TRP A 49 2.08 -1.98 -8.51
N PHE A 50 2.88 -3.02 -8.42
CA PHE A 50 4.17 -2.99 -7.74
C PHE A 50 5.24 -3.55 -8.68
N PHE A 51 6.28 -2.77 -8.92
CA PHE A 51 7.45 -3.18 -9.70
C PHE A 51 8.64 -3.31 -8.75
N PRO A 52 9.11 -4.52 -8.42
CA PRO A 52 10.27 -4.69 -7.57
C PRO A 52 11.52 -4.19 -8.30
N ARG A 53 12.45 -3.56 -7.57
CA ARG A 53 13.64 -2.90 -8.14
C ARG A 53 14.41 -3.72 -9.17
N ASP A 54 14.54 -5.03 -8.95
CA ASP A 54 15.25 -5.97 -9.80
C ASP A 54 14.48 -6.37 -11.08
N GLU A 55 13.19 -6.01 -11.18
CA GLU A 55 12.36 -6.18 -12.37
C GLU A 55 12.00 -4.85 -13.05
N VAL A 56 12.56 -3.72 -12.57
CA VAL A 56 12.46 -2.41 -13.25
C VAL A 56 13.43 -2.38 -14.43
N ASP A 57 13.01 -2.98 -15.54
CA ASP A 57 13.73 -2.97 -16.82
C ASP A 57 13.64 -1.61 -17.52
N GLN A 58 14.36 -1.46 -18.65
CA GLN A 58 14.37 -0.21 -19.41
C GLN A 58 12.96 0.16 -19.88
N LYS A 59 12.09 -0.81 -20.19
CA LYS A 59 10.72 -0.54 -20.63
C LYS A 59 9.90 0.10 -19.52
N ILE A 60 9.97 -0.41 -18.29
CA ILE A 60 9.31 0.22 -17.13
C ILE A 60 9.90 1.61 -16.85
N GLN A 61 11.22 1.78 -16.98
CA GLN A 61 11.85 3.09 -16.81
C GLN A 61 11.40 4.11 -17.87
N ASP A 62 11.29 3.69 -19.13
CA ASP A 62 10.86 4.54 -20.24
C ASP A 62 9.39 4.96 -20.08
N VAL A 63 8.55 4.04 -19.59
CA VAL A 63 7.10 4.28 -19.41
C VAL A 63 6.80 5.08 -18.14
N ILE A 64 7.60 4.94 -17.08
CA ILE A 64 7.46 5.74 -15.85
C ILE A 64 8.24 7.06 -15.97
N GLY A 65 8.85 7.32 -17.13
CA GLY A 65 9.72 8.44 -17.42
C GLY A 65 9.27 9.76 -16.79
N MET A 66 10.22 10.63 -16.45
CA MET A 66 9.96 11.91 -15.78
C MET A 66 9.11 12.90 -16.61
N ASP A 67 8.68 12.50 -17.81
CA ASP A 67 7.78 13.25 -18.67
C ASP A 67 6.33 12.74 -18.51
N PRO A 68 5.42 13.55 -17.93
CA PRO A 68 4.00 13.26 -17.82
C PRO A 68 3.31 12.79 -19.10
N ASP A 69 3.73 13.31 -20.26
CA ASP A 69 3.08 13.04 -21.53
C ASP A 69 3.51 11.69 -22.13
N SER A 70 4.47 11.01 -21.50
CA SER A 70 5.05 9.75 -21.98
C SER A 70 4.54 8.50 -21.24
N VAL A 71 3.72 8.66 -20.20
CA VAL A 71 3.29 7.53 -19.37
C VAL A 71 2.25 6.67 -20.08
N ASP A 72 2.68 5.49 -20.54
CA ASP A 72 1.83 4.47 -21.13
C ASP A 72 1.46 3.36 -20.12
N VAL A 73 0.34 3.54 -19.41
CA VAL A 73 -0.14 2.56 -18.42
C VAL A 73 -0.43 1.18 -19.03
N SER A 74 -0.67 1.08 -20.35
CA SER A 74 -0.88 -0.22 -21.00
C SER A 74 0.37 -1.11 -20.97
N ALA A 75 1.55 -0.50 -20.87
CA ALA A 75 2.83 -1.18 -20.82
C ALA A 75 3.16 -1.74 -19.41
N PHE A 76 2.40 -1.38 -18.37
CA PHE A 76 2.57 -1.88 -16.99
C PHE A 76 2.20 -3.35 -16.81
N GLY A 77 1.48 -3.95 -17.76
CA GLY A 77 1.01 -5.33 -17.66
C GLY A 77 -0.10 -5.50 -16.61
N LEU A 78 -0.18 -6.70 -16.03
CA LEU A 78 -1.26 -7.05 -15.10
C LEU A 78 -1.09 -6.31 -13.75
N PRO A 79 -2.14 -5.64 -13.24
CA PRO A 79 -2.09 -5.03 -11.92
C PRO A 79 -2.07 -6.10 -10.81
N GLU A 80 -1.46 -5.75 -9.67
CA GLU A 80 -1.57 -6.53 -8.43
C GLU A 80 -3.04 -6.66 -7.99
N THR A 81 -3.80 -5.58 -8.17
CA THR A 81 -5.22 -5.56 -7.85
C THR A 81 -5.96 -4.52 -8.68
N THR A 82 -7.24 -4.82 -8.93
CA THR A 82 -8.20 -3.90 -9.52
C THR A 82 -9.41 -3.79 -8.60
N PHE A 83 -9.65 -2.59 -8.08
CA PHE A 83 -10.91 -2.21 -7.44
C PHE A 83 -11.81 -1.61 -8.51
N ALA A 84 -12.61 -2.46 -9.13
CA ALA A 84 -13.55 -2.04 -10.18
C ALA A 84 -14.84 -1.51 -9.57
N GLY A 85 -15.36 -0.43 -10.15
CA GLY A 85 -16.76 -0.03 -10.00
C GLY A 85 -17.72 -0.94 -10.78
N GLY A 86 -18.96 -0.49 -10.93
CA GLY A 86 -20.05 -1.23 -11.55
C GLY A 86 -20.88 -2.06 -10.57
N ARG A 87 -21.93 -2.71 -11.07
CA ARG A 87 -22.93 -3.45 -10.25
C ARG A 87 -23.53 -2.61 -9.11
N GLY A 88 -23.74 -1.31 -9.35
CA GLY A 88 -24.25 -0.36 -8.36
C GLY A 88 -23.20 0.34 -7.51
N CYS A 89 -21.90 0.16 -7.81
CA CYS A 89 -20.81 0.93 -7.21
C CYS A 89 -20.32 1.99 -8.21
N ASP A 90 -20.54 3.26 -7.91
CA ASP A 90 -19.96 4.39 -8.65
C ASP A 90 -18.67 4.84 -7.96
N VAL A 91 -17.54 4.74 -8.66
CA VAL A 91 -16.23 5.11 -8.09
C VAL A 91 -16.20 6.61 -7.76
N ASP A 92 -16.81 7.45 -8.60
CA ASP A 92 -16.76 8.90 -8.45
C ASP A 92 -17.66 9.39 -7.30
N GLU A 93 -18.66 8.62 -6.88
CA GLU A 93 -19.45 8.93 -5.68
C GLU A 93 -18.68 8.66 -4.39
N HIS A 94 -17.77 7.69 -4.39
CA HIS A 94 -17.07 7.22 -3.20
C HIS A 94 -15.66 7.80 -3.03
N PHE A 95 -14.97 8.13 -4.12
CA PHE A 95 -13.61 8.66 -4.09
C PHE A 95 -13.58 10.08 -4.64
N LYS A 96 -13.02 10.99 -3.84
CA LYS A 96 -12.91 12.44 -4.14
C LYS A 96 -11.45 12.85 -4.12
N GLU A 97 -11.16 14.15 -4.24
CA GLU A 97 -9.80 14.68 -4.25
C GLU A 97 -8.98 14.20 -3.03
N HIS A 98 -8.12 13.21 -3.28
CA HIS A 98 -7.26 12.61 -2.26
C HIS A 98 -6.04 13.48 -1.96
N ARG A 99 -5.53 13.35 -0.73
CA ARG A 99 -4.22 13.83 -0.34
C ARG A 99 -3.29 12.65 -0.19
N ILE A 100 -2.07 12.77 -0.69
CA ILE A 100 -1.03 11.75 -0.47
C ILE A 100 -0.50 11.92 0.95
N ILE A 101 -0.51 10.84 1.73
CA ILE A 101 -0.07 10.81 3.13
C ILE A 101 0.96 9.68 3.27
N PHE A 102 2.11 10.02 3.86
CA PHE A 102 3.07 9.04 4.36
C PHE A 102 3.10 9.17 5.87
N ASP A 103 2.88 8.06 6.57
CA ASP A 103 2.99 8.01 8.01
C ASP A 103 3.69 6.72 8.47
N THR A 104 4.09 6.73 9.72
CA THR A 104 4.46 5.52 10.46
C THR A 104 3.94 5.72 11.87
N THR A 105 2.92 4.94 12.21
CA THR A 105 2.35 4.89 13.56
C THR A 105 2.70 3.58 14.25
N PHE A 106 2.58 3.57 15.58
CA PHE A 106 2.89 2.41 16.40
C PHE A 106 1.66 1.97 17.17
N CYS A 107 1.48 0.65 17.25
CA CYS A 107 0.38 0.03 17.97
C CYS A 107 -0.99 0.50 17.47
N GLY A 108 -1.69 1.34 18.22
CA GLY A 108 -2.99 1.86 17.84
C GLY A 108 -4.02 0.76 17.58
N ASP A 109 -4.98 1.08 16.72
CA ASP A 109 -6.15 0.24 16.49
C ASP A 109 -5.85 -1.03 15.72
N TRP A 110 -4.88 -0.99 14.79
CA TRP A 110 -4.49 -2.18 14.06
C TRP A 110 -3.23 -2.82 14.63
N GLY A 111 -2.08 -2.15 14.60
CA GLY A 111 -0.79 -2.69 15.04
C GLY A 111 -0.80 -3.21 16.49
N GLY A 112 -1.58 -2.58 17.38
CA GLY A 112 -1.70 -2.96 18.78
C GLY A 112 -2.70 -4.09 18.98
N ASN A 113 -3.92 -3.98 18.45
CA ASN A 113 -4.94 -5.02 18.62
C ASN A 113 -4.60 -6.31 17.85
N SER A 114 -3.83 -6.19 16.76
CA SER A 114 -3.33 -7.32 15.96
C SER A 114 -1.87 -7.67 16.26
N TRP A 115 -1.33 -7.24 17.42
CA TRP A 115 0.04 -7.59 17.84
C TRP A 115 0.26 -9.10 17.71
N PRO A 116 1.15 -9.56 16.80
CA PRO A 116 1.28 -10.97 16.48
C PRO A 116 1.79 -11.78 17.68
N SER A 117 1.38 -13.04 17.78
CA SER A 117 1.89 -13.95 18.83
C SER A 117 3.39 -14.22 18.72
N ARG A 118 3.98 -14.04 17.53
CA ARG A 118 5.43 -14.11 17.30
C ARG A 118 6.19 -12.88 17.81
N CYS A 119 5.49 -11.79 18.13
CA CYS A 119 6.09 -10.59 18.69
C CYS A 119 6.12 -10.69 20.23
N PRO A 120 7.09 -10.05 20.91
CA PRO A 120 7.21 -10.15 22.37
C PRO A 120 5.92 -9.76 23.09
N SER A 121 5.47 -10.59 24.02
CA SER A 121 4.28 -10.31 24.83
C SER A 121 4.66 -10.17 26.30
N VAL A 122 3.92 -9.33 27.02
CA VAL A 122 4.14 -9.11 28.45
C VAL A 122 3.10 -9.91 29.22
N ALA A 123 3.55 -10.75 30.15
CA ALA A 123 2.67 -11.60 30.94
C ALA A 123 1.59 -10.76 31.66
N GLY A 124 0.33 -11.18 31.55
CA GLY A 124 -0.81 -10.48 32.15
C GLY A 124 -1.26 -9.22 31.40
N LYS A 125 -0.67 -8.89 30.24
CA LYS A 125 -1.04 -7.73 29.43
C LYS A 125 -1.80 -8.14 28.17
N LYS A 126 -2.72 -7.27 27.73
CA LYS A 126 -3.38 -7.42 26.43
C LYS A 126 -2.38 -7.19 25.30
N ARG A 127 -2.75 -7.58 24.08
CA ARG A 127 -1.94 -7.38 22.85
C ARG A 127 -1.54 -5.92 22.65
N LYS A 128 -2.50 -5.01 22.75
CA LYS A 128 -2.26 -3.58 22.61
C LYS A 128 -1.28 -3.04 23.65
N GLU A 129 -1.47 -3.37 24.93
CA GLU A 129 -0.54 -3.00 26.00
C GLU A 129 0.87 -3.60 25.78
N SER A 130 0.96 -4.86 25.32
CA SER A 130 2.26 -5.49 25.03
C SER A 130 3.00 -4.77 23.89
N CYS A 131 2.27 -4.35 22.86
CA CYS A 131 2.82 -3.52 21.79
C CYS A 131 3.35 -2.19 22.33
N GLU A 132 2.53 -1.47 23.10
CA GLU A 132 2.89 -0.15 23.63
C GLU A 132 4.13 -0.23 24.54
N ILE A 133 4.20 -1.26 25.39
CA ILE A 133 5.37 -1.52 26.24
C ILE A 133 6.60 -1.82 25.38
N TYR A 134 6.48 -2.70 24.39
CA TYR A 134 7.61 -3.06 23.53
C TYR A 134 8.13 -1.84 22.76
N VAL A 135 7.24 -1.04 22.18
CA VAL A 135 7.60 0.17 21.45
C VAL A 135 8.27 1.21 22.33
N GLY A 136 7.74 1.44 23.54
CA GLY A 136 8.35 2.38 24.47
C GLY A 136 9.71 1.93 25.02
N ALA A 137 9.95 0.62 25.11
CA ALA A 137 11.16 0.06 25.72
C ALA A 137 12.31 -0.21 24.75
N HIS A 138 12.04 -0.28 23.43
CA HIS A 138 13.00 -0.74 22.44
C HIS A 138 13.24 0.22 21.27
N PRO A 139 13.61 1.50 21.52
CA PRO A 139 13.84 2.49 20.46
C PRO A 139 14.89 2.04 19.43
N GLU A 140 15.86 1.21 19.83
CA GLU A 140 16.91 0.68 18.97
C GLU A 140 16.39 -0.22 17.83
N LYS A 141 15.15 -0.73 17.95
CA LYS A 141 14.54 -1.61 16.95
C LYS A 141 13.96 -0.88 15.75
N TYR A 142 13.84 0.45 15.82
CA TYR A 142 13.16 1.25 14.80
C TYR A 142 14.10 2.00 13.87
N LYS A 143 15.40 1.63 13.84
CA LYS A 143 16.39 2.25 12.94
C LYS A 143 16.03 2.09 11.47
N GLU A 144 15.43 0.96 11.09
CA GLU A 144 14.97 0.67 9.74
C GLU A 144 13.50 1.08 9.51
N THR A 145 12.90 1.84 10.44
CA THR A 145 11.52 2.31 10.33
C THR A 145 11.50 3.74 9.78
N TYR A 146 11.78 3.88 8.49
CA TYR A 146 11.76 5.17 7.80
C TYR A 146 11.31 4.99 6.34
N TRP A 147 10.94 6.11 5.71
CA TRP A 147 10.69 6.19 4.28
C TRP A 147 11.85 6.91 3.60
N GLU A 148 12.43 6.31 2.57
CA GLU A 148 13.35 6.97 1.65
C GLU A 148 12.72 6.95 0.26
N ILE A 149 12.28 8.13 -0.18
CA ILE A 149 11.43 8.30 -1.37
C ILE A 149 12.22 9.07 -2.41
N ASN A 150 12.55 8.40 -3.52
CA ASN A 150 13.26 9.04 -4.63
C ASN A 150 12.39 10.09 -5.34
N SER A 151 11.13 9.78 -5.60
CA SER A 151 10.22 10.67 -6.33
C SER A 151 8.77 10.33 -6.05
N ILE A 152 7.92 11.36 -6.11
CA ILE A 152 6.46 11.23 -6.19
C ILE A 152 6.04 11.98 -7.43
N MET A 153 5.34 11.29 -8.33
CA MET A 153 4.86 11.87 -9.58
C MET A 153 3.36 11.66 -9.67
N VAL A 154 2.64 12.70 -10.11
CA VAL A 154 1.19 12.68 -10.28
C VAL A 154 0.88 13.15 -11.69
N PHE A 155 0.18 12.31 -12.43
CA PHE A 155 -0.17 12.53 -13.81
C PHE A 155 -1.68 12.61 -13.96
N LYS A 156 -2.14 13.28 -15.00
CA LYS A 156 -3.55 13.30 -15.39
C LYS A 156 -3.68 12.56 -16.70
N GLU A 157 -4.54 11.55 -16.74
CA GLU A 157 -4.83 10.83 -17.98
C GLU A 157 -5.45 11.81 -19.00
N GLY A 158 -4.88 11.84 -20.19
CA GLY A 158 -5.39 12.64 -21.30
C GLY A 158 -6.81 12.21 -21.66
N THR A 159 -7.67 13.17 -21.99
CA THR A 159 -9.03 12.93 -22.49
C THR A 159 -9.04 12.42 -23.92
#